data_AF-A0A5R9Q4T8-F1
#
_entry.id   AF-A0A5R9Q4T8-F1
#
_cell.length_a   1.000
_cell.length_b   1.000
_cell.length_c   1.000
_cell.angle_alpha   90.00
_cell.angle_beta   90.00
_cell.angle_gamma   90.00
#
_symmetry.space_group_name_H-M   'P 1'
#
loop_
_entity.id
_entity.type
_entity.pdbx_description
1 polymer ?
#
loop_
_entity_poly.entity_id
_entity_poly.type
_entity_poly.pdbx_seq_one_letter_code
_entity_poly.pdbx_strand_id
1 'polypeptide(L)'
;MYMGLVITTLMVLFVYFRAKHVNEIKAHVAETYPEVFIRLSKDKMKVGVNNVFVIALEESLKFGELSKTQDKRLQLLTKRMRDFDTRFMAVSVIVMISYIFLA
;
A
#
# COMPACT_ATOMS: atom_id res chain seq x y z
N MET A 1 -26.81 -13.32 -5.49
CA MET A 1 -26.71 -11.88 -5.84
C MET A 1 -25.97 -11.05 -4.76
N TYR A 2 -26.30 -11.18 -3.47
CA TYR A 2 -25.64 -10.42 -2.40
C TYR A 2 -24.13 -10.66 -2.24
N MET A 3 -23.64 -11.90 -2.40
CA MET A 3 -22.21 -12.21 -2.18
C MET A 3 -21.26 -11.60 -3.22
N GLY A 4 -21.68 -11.53 -4.49
CA GLY A 4 -20.91 -10.81 -5.52
C GLY A 4 -20.80 -9.32 -5.23
N LEU A 5 -21.85 -8.73 -4.63
CA LEU A 5 -21.84 -7.35 -4.16
C LEU A 5 -20.86 -7.15 -2.97
N VAL A 6 -20.81 -8.11 -2.04
CA VAL A 6 -19.89 -8.06 -0.89
C VAL A 6 -18.43 -8.13 -1.34
N ILE A 7 -18.08 -9.07 -2.25
CA ILE A 7 -16.71 -9.22 -2.76
C ILE A 7 -16.26 -7.98 -3.54
N THR A 8 -17.13 -7.45 -4.41
CA THR A 8 -16.82 -6.24 -5.19
C THR A 8 -16.67 -5.01 -4.29
N THR A 9 -17.53 -4.85 -3.27
CA THR A 9 -17.42 -3.76 -2.30
C THR A 9 -16.12 -3.85 -1.49
N LEU A 10 -15.74 -5.05 -1.04
CA LEU A 10 -14.47 -5.28 -0.36
C LEU A 10 -13.26 -4.94 -1.24
N MET A 11 -13.28 -5.35 -2.51
CA MET A 11 -12.21 -5.02 -3.47
C MET A 11 -12.07 -3.52 -3.71
N VAL A 12 -13.19 -2.80 -3.87
CA VAL A 12 -13.17 -1.33 -4.05
C VAL A 12 -12.63 -0.64 -2.81
N LEU A 13 -13.07 -1.06 -1.61
CA LEU A 13 -12.57 -0.52 -0.35
C LEU A 13 -11.07 -0.79 -0.18
N PHE A 14 -10.60 -1.99 -0.51
CA PHE A 14 -9.18 -2.32 -0.48
C PHE A 14 -8.35 -1.39 -1.34
N VAL A 15 -8.72 -1.25 -2.63
CA VAL A 15 -7.99 -0.38 -3.56
C VAL A 15 -7.99 1.06 -3.08
N TYR A 16 -9.12 1.56 -2.58
CA TYR A 16 -9.23 2.93 -2.07
C TYR A 16 -8.34 3.19 -0.86
N PHE A 17 -8.43 2.35 0.19
CA PHE A 17 -7.62 2.52 1.39
C PHE A 17 -6.13 2.30 1.14
N ARG A 18 -5.79 1.33 0.29
CA ARG A 18 -4.41 1.05 -0.10
C ARG A 18 -3.82 2.23 -0.88
N ALA A 19 -4.58 2.83 -1.81
CA ALA A 19 -4.19 4.05 -2.50
C ALA A 19 -4.01 5.23 -1.52
N LYS A 20 -4.89 5.38 -0.53
CA LYS A 20 -4.79 6.43 0.50
C LYS A 20 -3.52 6.30 1.33
N HIS A 21 -3.22 5.11 1.85
CA HIS A 21 -2.00 4.86 2.64
C HIS A 21 -0.73 5.11 1.85
N VAL A 22 -0.71 4.67 0.60
CA VAL A 22 0.39 4.93 -0.33
C VAL A 22 0.59 6.42 -0.56
N ASN A 23 -0.49 7.19 -0.72
CA ASN A 23 -0.39 8.64 -0.92
C ASN A 23 0.12 9.37 0.33
N GLU A 24 -0.24 8.90 1.53
CA GLU A 24 0.31 9.41 2.80
C GLU A 24 1.83 9.16 2.91
N ILE A 25 2.30 7.95 2.55
CA ILE A 25 3.74 7.64 2.54
C ILE A 25 4.46 8.49 1.49
N LYS A 26 3.88 8.62 0.29
CA LYS A 26 4.42 9.45 -0.79
C LYS A 26 4.60 10.90 -0.36
N ALA A 27 3.58 11.50 0.25
CA ALA A 27 3.63 12.88 0.72
C ALA A 27 4.72 13.08 1.78
N HIS A 28 4.81 12.14 2.73
CA HIS A 28 5.82 12.22 3.80
C HIS A 28 7.25 12.07 3.26
N VAL A 29 7.48 11.17 2.31
CA VAL A 29 8.79 10.99 1.66
C VAL A 29 9.15 12.18 0.77
N ALA A 30 8.19 12.78 0.08
CA ALA A 30 8.42 14.01 -0.69
C ALA A 30 8.84 15.19 0.21
N GLU A 31 8.26 15.28 1.40
CA GLU A 31 8.55 16.35 2.37
C GLU A 31 9.87 16.12 3.12
N THR A 32 10.12 14.88 3.56
CA THR A 32 11.22 14.56 4.49
C THR A 32 12.50 14.13 3.76
N TYR A 33 12.36 13.50 2.58
CA TYR A 33 13.46 12.99 1.78
C TYR A 33 13.31 13.41 0.30
N PRO A 34 13.32 14.72 0.01
CA PRO A 34 13.09 15.23 -1.35
C PRO A 34 14.10 14.70 -2.36
N GLU A 35 15.35 14.45 -1.96
CA GLU A 35 16.39 13.89 -2.83
C GLU A 35 16.09 12.44 -3.23
N VAL A 36 15.64 11.62 -2.27
CA VAL A 36 15.23 10.23 -2.52
C VAL A 36 13.95 10.20 -3.34
N PHE A 37 12.99 11.09 -3.05
CA PHE A 37 11.77 11.26 -3.82
C PHE A 37 12.06 11.64 -5.27
N ILE A 38 12.95 12.61 -5.49
CA ILE A 38 13.39 13.02 -6.82
C ILE A 38 14.13 11.87 -7.50
N ARG A 39 15.00 11.11 -6.82
CA ARG A 39 15.70 9.96 -7.44
C ARG A 39 14.72 8.86 -7.86
N LEU A 40 13.79 8.50 -6.97
CA LEU A 40 12.71 7.55 -7.23
C LEU A 40 11.75 8.06 -8.34
N SER A 41 11.56 9.37 -8.45
CA SER A 41 10.71 9.99 -9.46
C SER A 41 11.41 10.23 -10.80
N LYS A 42 12.72 10.51 -10.81
CA LYS A 42 13.51 10.89 -11.99
C LYS A 42 13.82 9.69 -12.87
N ASP A 43 13.91 8.50 -12.27
CA ASP A 43 14.01 7.23 -13.00
C ASP A 43 12.72 6.95 -13.83
N LYS A 44 11.57 7.56 -13.47
CA LYS A 44 10.25 7.13 -14.01
C LYS A 44 9.30 8.25 -14.44
N MET A 45 9.79 9.49 -14.52
CA MET A 45 9.00 10.67 -14.90
C MET A 45 8.51 10.69 -16.36
N LYS A 46 8.81 9.65 -17.16
CA LYS A 46 8.27 9.49 -18.52
C LYS A 46 6.93 8.75 -18.61
N VAL A 47 6.45 8.12 -17.54
CA VAL A 47 5.20 7.37 -17.59
C VAL A 47 4.37 7.75 -16.38
N GLY A 48 3.16 8.27 -16.62
CA GLY A 48 2.20 8.70 -15.59
C GLY A 48 1.64 7.56 -14.74
N VAL A 49 2.51 6.75 -14.15
CA VAL A 49 2.14 5.51 -13.46
C VAL A 49 2.55 5.65 -12.01
N ASN A 50 1.63 6.20 -11.21
CA ASN A 50 1.68 6.18 -9.74
C ASN A 50 2.09 4.78 -9.24
N ASN A 51 1.67 3.70 -9.92
CA ASN A 51 1.97 2.33 -9.51
C ASN A 51 3.48 1.99 -9.50
N VAL A 52 4.28 2.50 -10.44
CA VAL A 52 5.70 2.10 -10.54
C VAL A 52 6.58 2.87 -9.55
N PHE A 53 6.21 4.12 -9.25
CA PHE A 53 6.80 4.85 -8.12
C PHE A 53 6.50 4.14 -6.81
N VAL A 54 5.27 3.63 -6.64
CA VAL A 54 4.84 2.94 -5.42
C VAL A 54 5.59 1.62 -5.24
N ILE A 55 5.83 0.87 -6.31
CA ILE A 55 6.66 -0.34 -6.26
C ILE A 55 8.09 0.00 -5.85
N ALA A 56 8.71 1.02 -6.45
CA ALA A 56 10.07 1.43 -6.11
C ALA A 56 10.18 1.98 -4.66
N LEU A 57 9.12 2.63 -4.19
CA LEU A 57 9.00 3.11 -2.82
C LEU A 57 8.86 1.97 -1.82
N GLU A 58 7.98 0.99 -2.11
CA GLU A 58 7.84 -0.23 -1.31
C GLU A 58 9.15 -1.04 -1.27
N GLU A 59 9.85 -1.13 -2.40
CA GLU A 59 11.14 -1.80 -2.50
C GLU A 59 12.23 -1.06 -1.71
N SER A 60 12.27 0.28 -1.80
CA SER A 60 13.19 1.10 -1.01
C SER A 60 12.91 1.02 0.50
N LEU A 61 11.63 0.94 0.89
CA LEU A 61 11.20 0.74 2.28
C LEU A 61 11.54 -0.65 2.83
N LYS A 62 11.54 -1.69 1.97
CA LYS A 62 11.84 -3.06 2.39
C LYS A 62 13.34 -3.38 2.35
N PHE A 63 14.05 -2.91 1.32
CA PHE A 63 15.42 -3.35 1.01
C PHE A 63 16.39 -2.19 0.70
N GLY A 64 15.91 -0.96 0.54
CA GLY A 64 16.71 0.19 0.10
C GLY A 64 17.08 1.17 1.20
N GLU A 65 17.36 2.41 0.80
CA GLU A 65 17.81 3.51 1.68
C GLU A 65 16.75 3.89 2.72
N LEU A 66 15.46 3.75 2.38
CA LEU A 66 14.35 4.03 3.30
C LEU A 66 14.13 2.93 4.34
N SER A 67 14.70 1.73 4.17
CA SER A 67 14.67 0.68 5.22
C SER A 67 15.72 0.90 6.30
N LYS A 68 16.81 1.60 5.96
CA LYS A 68 17.94 1.90 6.86
C LYS A 68 17.73 3.19 7.66
N THR A 69 16.72 3.99 7.32
CA THR A 69 16.41 5.23 8.03
C THR A 69 15.68 4.92 9.34
N GLN A 70 16.13 5.56 10.43
CA GLN A 70 15.49 5.48 11.75
C GLN A 70 14.24 6.38 11.88
N ASP A 71 13.61 6.72 10.75
CA ASP A 71 12.42 7.56 10.74
C ASP A 71 11.22 6.80 11.31
N LYS A 72 10.89 7.11 12.56
CA LYS A 72 9.77 6.51 13.29
C LYS A 72 8.43 6.75 12.58
N ARG A 73 8.26 7.90 11.90
CA ARG A 73 7.00 8.26 11.22
C ARG A 73 6.85 7.47 9.92
N LEU A 74 7.92 7.33 9.15
CA LEU A 74 7.94 6.48 7.95
C LEU A 74 7.72 5.00 8.28
N GLN A 75 8.37 4.50 9.33
CA GLN A 75 8.19 3.12 9.80
C GLN A 75 6.75 2.87 10.28
N LEU A 76 6.14 3.84 10.98
CA LEU A 76 4.77 3.73 11.47
C LEU A 76 3.75 3.75 10.31
N LEU A 77 3.94 4.59 9.30
CA LEU A 77 3.10 4.62 8.11
C LEU A 77 3.21 3.33 7.30
N THR A 78 4.43 2.81 7.12
CA THR A 78 4.69 1.55 6.43
C THR A 78 4.10 0.36 7.19
N LYS A 79 4.25 0.34 8.51
CA LYS A 79 3.64 -0.68 9.37
C LYS A 79 2.11 -0.62 9.29
N ARG A 80 1.51 0.57 9.30
CA ARG A 80 0.05 0.76 9.16
C ARG A 80 -0.47 0.18 7.84
N MET A 81 0.22 0.44 6.73
CA MET A 81 -0.15 -0.12 5.43
C MET A 81 -0.06 -1.65 5.45
N ARG A 82 1.03 -2.22 5.97
CA ARG A 82 1.21 -3.67 6.07
C ARG A 82 0.18 -4.33 6.99
N ASP A 83 -0.13 -3.71 8.12
CA ASP A 83 -1.15 -4.20 9.04
C ASP A 83 -2.55 -4.15 8.40
N PHE A 84 -2.85 -3.13 7.60
CA PHE A 84 -4.07 -3.06 6.80
C PHE A 84 -4.14 -4.21 5.80
N ASP A 85 -3.09 -4.42 4.99
CA ASP A 85 -3.05 -5.50 3.99
C ASP A 85 -3.23 -6.87 4.64
N THR A 86 -2.55 -7.11 5.77
CA THR A 86 -2.62 -8.38 6.52
C THR A 86 -4.03 -8.62 7.08
N ARG A 87 -4.63 -7.59 7.70
CA ARG A 87 -5.99 -7.69 8.26
C ARG A 87 -7.03 -7.86 7.16
N PHE A 88 -6.90 -7.14 6.06
CA PHE A 88 -7.80 -7.25 4.93
C PHE A 88 -7.75 -8.64 4.31
N MET A 89 -6.55 -9.22 4.18
CA MET A 89 -6.39 -10.60 3.70
C MET A 89 -7.03 -11.61 4.66
N ALA A 90 -6.84 -11.47 5.97
CA ALA A 90 -7.46 -12.34 6.97
C ALA A 90 -8.99 -12.29 6.91
N VAL A 91 -9.58 -11.09 6.84
CA VAL A 91 -11.03 -10.92 6.69
C VAL A 91 -11.52 -11.53 5.38
N SER A 92 -10.78 -11.33 4.28
CA SER A 92 -11.14 -11.89 2.97
C SER A 92 -11.13 -13.42 2.99
N VAL A 93 -10.15 -14.04 3.64
CA VAL A 93 -10.07 -15.50 3.80
C VAL A 93 -11.21 -16.02 4.67
N ILE A 94 -11.53 -15.35 5.78
CA ILE A 94 -12.66 -15.74 6.64
C ILE A 94 -13.97 -15.70 5.84
N VAL A 95 -14.22 -14.62 5.08
CA VAL A 95 -15.42 -14.50 4.23
C VAL A 95 -15.47 -15.62 3.19
N MET A 96 -14.33 -15.98 2.59
CA MET A 96 -14.24 -17.04 1.58
C MET A 96 -14.45 -18.44 2.18
N ILE A 97 -13.91 -18.72 3.37
CA ILE A 97 -14.12 -19.98 4.10
C ILE A 97 -15.58 -20.07 4.55
N SER A 98 -16.14 -19.02 5.16
CA SER A 98 -17.55 -18.98 5.53
C SER A 98 -18.45 -19.23 4.33
N TYR A 99 -18.08 -18.75 3.14
CA TYR A 99 -18.81 -19.05 1.91
C TYR A 99 -18.75 -20.54 1.52
N ILE A 100 -17.57 -21.18 1.60
CA ILE A 100 -17.42 -22.62 1.25
C ILE A 100 -18.19 -23.52 2.22
N PHE A 101 -18.29 -23.16 3.50
CA PHE A 101 -18.95 -23.99 4.52
C PHE A 101 -20.44 -23.66 4.75
N LEU A 102 -20.93 -22.48 4.34
CA LEU A 102 -22.37 -22.14 4.37
C LEU A 102 -23.10 -22.37 3.03
N ALA A 103 -22.38 -22.66 1.93
CA ALA A 103 -22.95 -23.02 0.64
C ALA A 103 -23.26 -24.52 0.57
#